data_AF-A0A068XUF0-F1
#
_entry.id   AF-A0A068XUF0-F1
#
_cell.length_a   1.000
_cell.length_b   1.000
_cell.length_c   1.000
_cell.angle_alpha   90.00
_cell.angle_beta   90.00
_cell.angle_gamma   90.00
#
_symmetry.space_group_name_H-M   'P 1'
#
loop_
_entity.id
_entity.type
_entity.pdbx_description
1 polymer ?
#
loop_
_entity_poly.entity_id
_entity_poly.type
_entity_poly.pdbx_seq_one_letter_code
_entity_poly.pdbx_strand_id
1 'polypeptide(L)' 'MPSRVESLELFRSLVKYIRTLEHTDRRYLLNRVRAEFRKSNEVNDPAYTEFLFKVN' A
#
# COMPACT_ATOMS: atom_id res chain seq x y z
N MET A 1 2.89 14.53 2.37
CA MET A 1 1.69 13.67 2.39
C MET A 1 1.25 13.46 0.95
N PRO A 2 1.20 12.21 0.46
CA PRO A 2 0.68 11.94 -0.87
C PRO A 2 -0.80 12.31 -0.91
N SER A 3 -1.23 12.81 -2.05
CA SER A 3 -2.64 13.02 -2.33
C SER A 3 -3.41 11.69 -2.28
N ARG A 4 -4.73 11.80 -2.09
CA ARG A 4 -5.63 10.64 -2.17
C ARG A 4 -5.51 9.91 -3.52
N VAL A 5 -5.26 10.65 -4.59
CA VAL A 5 -5.10 10.10 -5.95
C VAL A 5 -3.83 9.25 -6.03
N GLU A 6 -2.68 9.80 -5.64
CA GLU A 6 -1.39 9.09 -5.62
C GLU A 6 -1.47 7.83 -4.74
N SER A 7 -2.18 7.92 -3.61
CA SER A 7 -2.39 6.77 -2.72
C SER A 7 -3.19 5.64 -3.40
N LEU A 8 -4.25 6.00 -4.12
CA LEU A 8 -5.07 5.02 -4.86
C LEU A 8 -4.32 4.43 -6.06
N GLU A 9 -3.48 5.21 -6.72
CA GLU A 9 -2.62 4.74 -7.81
C GLU A 9 -1.59 3.73 -7.31
N LEU A 10 -0.92 4.02 -6.19
CA LEU A 10 0.00 3.07 -5.57
C LEU A 10 -0.71 1.77 -5.19
N PHE A 11 -1.87 1.88 -4.52
CA PHE A 11 -2.67 0.71 -4.16
C PHE A 11 -3.04 -0.13 -5.39
N ARG A 12 -3.48 0.51 -6.48
CA ARG A 12 -3.83 -0.18 -7.73
C ARG A 12 -2.62 -0.88 -8.35
N SER A 13 -1.45 -0.24 -8.34
CA SER A 13 -0.19 -0.81 -8.85
C SER A 13 0.25 -2.02 -8.03
N LEU A 14 0.19 -1.94 -6.70
CA LEU A 14 0.50 -3.07 -5.82
C LEU A 14 -0.46 -4.24 -6.04
N VAL A 15 -1.77 -3.98 -6.20
CA VAL A 15 -2.75 -5.03 -6.51
C VAL A 15 -2.45 -5.72 -7.83
N LYS A 16 -2.04 -4.98 -8.87
CA LYS A 16 -1.61 -5.55 -10.15
C LYS A 16 -0.35 -6.42 -9.97
N TYR A 17 0.65 -5.91 -9.27
CA TYR A 17 1.89 -6.63 -9.00
C TYR A 17 1.66 -7.93 -8.21
N ILE A 18 0.84 -7.91 -7.16
CA ILE A 18 0.52 -9.11 -6.37
C ILE A 18 -0.06 -10.22 -7.24
N ARG A 19 -0.82 -9.88 -8.29
CA ARG A 19 -1.38 -10.87 -9.23
C ARG A 19 -0.30 -11.55 -10.07
N THR A 20 0.84 -10.92 -10.31
CA THR A 20 1.95 -11.50 -11.09
C THR A 20 2.88 -12.36 -10.24
N LEU A 21 2.69 -12.44 -8.93
CA LEU A 21 3.53 -13.25 -8.05
C LEU A 21 3.14 -14.74 -8.11
N GLU A 22 4.14 -15.59 -8.29
CA GLU A 22 3.98 -17.04 -8.40
C GLU A 22 4.29 -17.78 -7.09
N HIS A 23 5.28 -17.30 -6.33
CA HIS A 23 5.81 -17.99 -5.14
C HIS A 23 5.43 -17.31 -3.83
N THR A 24 4.26 -16.67 -3.79
CA THR A 24 3.79 -15.95 -2.60
C THR A 24 2.32 -16.26 -2.35
N ASP A 25 1.92 -16.33 -1.08
CA ASP A 25 0.50 -16.31 -0.74
C ASP A 25 -0.09 -14.93 -1.08
N ARG A 26 -0.64 -14.86 -2.29
CA ARG A 26 -1.27 -13.64 -2.83
C ARG A 26 -2.41 -13.15 -1.96
N ARG A 27 -3.16 -14.05 -1.31
CA ARG A 27 -4.30 -13.69 -0.47
C ARG A 27 -3.83 -13.04 0.81
N TYR A 28 -2.83 -13.63 1.46
CA TYR A 28 -2.20 -13.04 2.64
C TYR A 28 -1.60 -11.67 2.31
N LEU A 29 -0.81 -11.56 1.23
CA LEU A 29 -0.15 -10.32 0.86
C LEU A 29 -1.15 -9.20 0.51
N LEU A 30 -2.22 -9.51 -0.24
CA LEU A 30 -3.29 -8.55 -0.53
C LEU A 30 -3.97 -8.05 0.76
N ASN A 31 -4.22 -8.94 1.72
CA ASN A 31 -4.82 -8.56 2.99
C ASN A 31 -3.87 -7.69 3.82
N ARG A 32 -2.56 -7.97 3.81
CA ARG A 32 -1.55 -7.12 4.46
C ARG A 32 -1.51 -5.73 3.84
N VAL A 33 -1.45 -5.61 2.52
CA VAL A 33 -1.46 -4.30 1.84
C VAL A 33 -2.73 -3.51 2.17
N ARG A 34 -3.90 -4.15 2.16
CA ARG A 34 -5.16 -3.49 2.57
C ARG A 34 -5.11 -2.99 4.01
N ALA A 35 -4.54 -3.77 4.94
CA ALA A 35 -4.44 -3.38 6.33
C ALA A 35 -3.52 -2.16 6.52
N GLU A 36 -2.38 -2.12 5.83
CA GLU A 36 -1.45 -0.98 5.92
C GLU A 36 -2.07 0.31 5.38
N PHE A 37 -2.79 0.26 4.25
CA PHE A 37 -3.49 1.43 3.70
C PHE A 37 -4.64 1.93 4.58
N ARG A 38 -5.31 1.04 5.32
CA ARG A 38 -6.31 1.47 6.32
C ARG A 38 -5.62 2.11 7.52
N LYS A 39 -4.56 1.48 8.03
CA LYS A 39 -3.78 1.97 9.16
C LYS A 39 -3.16 3.34 8.86
N SER A 40 -2.64 3.58 7.65
CA SER A 40 -2.11 4.89 7.27
C SER A 40 -3.18 5.98 7.16
N ASN A 41 -4.44 5.62 6.91
CA ASN A 41 -5.57 6.56 6.92
C ASN A 41 -6.09 6.85 8.34
N GLU A 42 -5.91 5.92 9.28
CA GLU A 42 -6.35 6.05 10.67
C GLU A 42 -5.28 6.70 11.56
N VAL A 43 -4.01 6.40 11.29
CA VAL A 43 -2.87 6.94 12.03
C VAL A 43 -2.44 8.24 11.35
N ASN A 44 -2.77 9.38 11.96
CA ASN A 44 -2.21 10.70 11.62
C ASN A 44 -0.73 10.77 12.03
N ASP A 45 0.10 9.85 11.55
CA ASP A 45 1.55 9.87 11.70
C ASP A 45 2.18 10.28 10.36
N PRO A 46 2.64 11.53 10.24
CA PRO A 46 3.20 12.03 9.01
C PRO A 46 4.47 11.31 8.55
N ALA A 47 5.28 10.84 9.50
CA ALA A 47 6.54 10.16 9.22
C ALA A 47 6.29 8.74 8.70
N TYR A 48 5.33 8.03 9.29
CA TYR A 48 4.93 6.69 8.83
C TYR A 48 4.37 6.72 7.41
N THR A 49 3.51 7.70 7.13
CA THR A 49 2.94 7.86 5.79
C THR A 49 4.02 8.30 4.79
N GLU A 50 4.93 9.21 5.15
CA GLU A 50 6.04 9.54 4.25
C GLU A 50 6.89 8.30 3.92
N PHE A 51 7.23 7.47 4.91
CA PHE A 51 7.95 6.22 4.71
C PHE A 51 7.23 5.26 3.75
N LEU A 52 5.92 5.07 3.91
CA LEU A 52 5.13 4.15 3.09
C LEU A 52 5.06 4.54 1.61
N PHE A 53 5.16 5.83 1.30
CA PHE A 53 4.99 6.36 -0.06
C PHE A 53 6.27 6.88 -0.69
N LYS A 54 7.42 6.75 -0.01
CA LYS A 54 8.71 7.14 -0.57
C LYS A 54 9.12 6.13 -1.63
N VAL A 55 9.04 6.54 -2.90
CA VAL A 55 9.67 5.83 -4.02
C VAL A 55 11.11 6.35 -4.09
N ASN A 56 12.09 5.47 -3.87
CA ASN A 56 13.51 5.78 -4.08
C ASN A 56 13.82 5.99 -5.56
#